data_AF-A0A1F6I2F7-F1
#
_entry.id   AF-A0A1F6I2F7-F1
#
_cell.length_a   1.000
_cell.length_b   1.000
_cell.length_c   1.000
_cell.angle_alpha   90.00
_cell.angle_beta   90.00
_cell.angle_gamma   90.00
#
_symmetry.space_group_name_H-M   'P 1'
#
loop_
_entity.id
_entity.type
_entity.pdbx_description
1 polymer ?
#
loop_
_entity_poly.entity_id
_entity_poly.type
_entity_poly.pdbx_seq_one_letter_code
_entity_poly.pdbx_strand_id
1 'polypeptide(L)'
;MKKVCLLAFSLLIFLLSFNISFAQEITPTPTSLSNYELPYPGLLPDNPLYFLKVARDKTVSFLIVDPKRKAEFNLLQADKRLNAGIYLLNLNPNEKKINLAISTISKGENYFEEALERVREAGRQGMDVSDIIGRLKDSSRKHQEEVAKLSQKSAQNFKASFEVQRKRAANFEIEAESLISK
;
A
#
# COMPACT_ATOMS: atom_id res chain seq x y z
N MET A 1 13.72 -10.90 -36.70
CA MET A 1 12.65 -11.19 -35.72
C MET A 1 13.13 -12.07 -34.55
N LYS A 2 13.69 -13.27 -34.79
CA LYS A 2 14.19 -14.16 -33.71
C LYS A 2 15.21 -13.50 -32.75
N LYS A 3 16.16 -12.73 -33.27
CA LYS A 3 17.17 -12.01 -32.46
C LYS A 3 16.59 -10.88 -31.60
N VAL A 4 15.52 -10.23 -32.07
CA VAL A 4 14.82 -9.16 -31.33
C VAL A 4 13.99 -9.77 -30.18
N CYS A 5 13.33 -10.91 -30.42
CA CYS A 5 12.67 -11.65 -29.35
C CYS A 5 13.65 -12.16 -28.29
N LEU A 6 14.83 -12.64 -28.69
CA LEU A 6 15.89 -13.07 -27.76
C LEU A 6 16.43 -11.93 -26.89
N LEU A 7 16.63 -10.75 -27.48
CA LEU A 7 17.05 -9.55 -26.72
C LEU A 7 15.95 -9.07 -25.76
N ALA A 8 14.69 -9.07 -26.19
CA ALA A 8 13.57 -8.71 -25.33
C ALA A 8 13.40 -9.71 -24.16
N PHE A 9 13.62 -11.01 -24.41
CA PHE A 9 13.57 -12.04 -23.39
C PHE A 9 14.73 -11.95 -22.40
N SER A 10 15.94 -11.65 -22.88
CA SER A 10 17.11 -11.42 -22.03
C SER A 10 16.95 -10.18 -21.14
N LEU A 11 16.38 -9.10 -21.67
CA LEU A 11 16.08 -7.89 -20.90
C LEU A 11 15.00 -8.15 -19.84
N LEU A 12 14.01 -9.00 -20.14
CA LEU A 12 12.97 -9.40 -19.19
C LEU A 12 13.53 -10.21 -18.01
N ILE A 13 14.49 -11.12 -18.26
CA ILE A 13 15.17 -11.90 -17.21
C ILE A 13 16.04 -11.01 -16.32
N PHE A 14 16.74 -10.03 -16.91
CA PHE A 14 17.56 -9.07 -16.16
C PHE A 14 16.71 -8.21 -15.21
N LEU A 15 15.52 -7.79 -15.63
CA LEU A 15 14.61 -6.99 -14.80
C LEU A 15 13.97 -7.78 -13.64
N LEU A 16 13.91 -9.11 -13.73
CA LEU A 16 13.39 -9.99 -12.68
C LEU A 16 14.43 -10.36 -11.60
N SER A 17 15.71 -10.03 -11.81
CA SER A 17 16.81 -10.50 -10.95
C SER A 17 17.15 -9.55 -9.78
N PHE A 18 16.48 -8.40 -9.65
CA PHE A 18 16.70 -7.47 -8.53
C PHE A 18 15.89 -7.91 -7.29
N ASN A 19 16.40 -8.91 -6.56
CA ASN A 19 16.03 -9.12 -5.15
C ASN A 19 17.02 -8.34 -4.29
N ILE A 20 16.69 -7.10 -3.95
CA ILE A 20 17.44 -6.36 -2.93
C ILE A 20 16.91 -6.83 -1.57
N SER A 21 17.71 -7.63 -0.87
CA SER A 21 17.43 -8.04 0.51
C SER A 21 18.21 -7.10 1.44
N PHE A 22 17.50 -6.29 2.21
CA PHE A 22 18.08 -5.54 3.32
C PHE A 22 17.75 -6.27 4.62
N ALA A 23 18.78 -6.72 5.33
CA ALA A 23 18.63 -7.21 6.69
C ALA A 23 18.53 -6.00 7.63
N GLN A 24 17.50 -5.97 8.48
CA GLN A 24 17.30 -4.93 9.49
C GLN A 24 17.69 -5.49 10.86
N GLU A 25 18.64 -4.84 11.54
CA GLU A 25 18.97 -5.13 12.93
C GLU A 25 17.86 -4.60 13.85
N ILE A 26 17.40 -5.44 14.77
CA ILE A 26 16.32 -5.11 15.70
C ILE A 26 16.94 -4.48 16.95
N THR A 27 16.75 -3.17 17.13
CA THR A 27 17.03 -2.48 18.40
C THR A 27 15.71 -2.30 19.17
N PRO A 28 15.58 -2.73 20.44
CA PRO A 28 14.35 -2.55 21.18
C PRO A 28 14.27 -1.10 21.70
N THR A 29 13.26 -0.35 21.24
CA THR A 29 12.99 1.05 21.62
C THR A 29 11.47 1.19 21.92
N PRO A 30 11.06 2.01 22.91
CA PRO A 30 9.89 1.75 23.75
C PRO A 30 8.56 2.13 23.10
N THR A 31 7.48 1.63 23.70
CA THR A 31 6.08 1.83 23.35
C THR A 31 5.69 3.31 23.19
N SER A 32 5.74 3.84 21.97
CA SER A 32 5.05 5.07 21.56
C SER A 32 4.92 5.13 20.04
N LEU A 33 3.69 5.32 19.52
CA LEU A 33 3.33 5.34 18.09
C LEU A 33 3.69 4.04 17.33
N SER A 34 2.86 3.66 16.36
CA SER A 34 3.08 2.47 15.53
C SER A 34 4.47 2.55 14.84
N ASN A 35 5.40 1.65 15.20
CA ASN A 35 6.71 1.49 14.53
C ASN A 35 6.59 0.89 13.12
N TYR A 36 5.40 0.91 12.52
CA TYR A 36 5.17 0.37 11.19
C TYR A 36 5.80 1.24 10.11
N GLU A 37 6.82 0.73 9.44
CA GLU A 37 7.50 1.45 8.36
C GLU A 37 6.75 1.30 7.03
N LEU A 38 6.49 2.42 6.35
CA LEU A 38 5.84 2.40 5.06
C LEU A 38 6.84 2.01 3.95
N PRO A 39 6.47 1.09 3.05
CA PRO A 39 7.29 0.71 1.91
C PRO A 39 7.46 1.88 0.94
N TYR A 40 8.63 1.96 0.30
CA TYR A 40 8.90 2.98 -0.70
C TYR A 40 7.92 2.87 -1.89
N PRO A 41 7.31 3.98 -2.36
CA PRO A 41 6.26 3.94 -3.39
C PRO A 41 6.80 3.56 -4.78
N GLY A 42 8.10 3.78 -5.03
CA GLY A 42 8.69 3.69 -6.35
C GLY A 42 8.22 4.85 -7.24
N LEU A 43 7.68 4.51 -8.41
CA LEU A 43 7.20 5.50 -9.37
C LEU A 43 5.89 6.16 -8.90
N LEU A 44 5.87 7.50 -8.87
CA LEU A 44 4.71 8.30 -8.50
C LEU A 44 3.73 8.47 -9.68
N PRO A 45 2.44 8.72 -9.40
CA PRO A 45 1.38 8.79 -10.42
C PRO A 45 1.41 10.04 -11.32
N ASP A 46 2.29 10.99 -11.01
CA ASP A 46 2.58 12.16 -11.83
C ASP A 46 3.65 11.89 -12.91
N ASN A 47 4.30 10.73 -12.88
CA ASN A 47 5.31 10.35 -13.84
C ASN A 47 4.69 9.72 -15.11
N PRO A 48 5.17 10.07 -16.33
CA PRO A 48 4.64 9.53 -17.58
C PRO A 48 4.73 8.00 -17.71
N LEU A 49 5.69 7.36 -17.04
CA LEU A 49 5.87 5.90 -17.07
C LEU A 49 5.03 5.15 -16.02
N TYR A 50 4.18 5.85 -15.25
CA TYR A 50 3.38 5.24 -14.19
C TYR A 50 2.45 4.13 -14.68
N PHE A 51 2.00 4.20 -15.94
CA PHE A 51 1.16 3.17 -16.54
C PHE A 51 1.86 1.80 -16.58
N LEU A 52 3.19 1.74 -16.73
CA LEU A 52 3.96 0.49 -16.72
C LEU A 52 3.91 -0.18 -15.34
N LYS A 53 4.03 0.63 -14.27
CA LYS A 53 3.88 0.15 -12.89
C LYS A 53 2.47 -0.40 -12.67
N VAL A 54 1.44 0.32 -13.10
CA VAL A 54 0.05 -0.14 -12.97
C VAL A 54 -0.19 -1.43 -13.74
N ALA A 55 0.34 -1.56 -14.96
CA ALA A 55 0.23 -2.78 -15.75
C ALA A 55 0.89 -3.97 -15.04
N ARG A 56 2.14 -3.80 -14.56
CA ARG A 56 2.85 -4.81 -13.78
C ARG A 56 2.05 -5.24 -12.55
N ASP A 57 1.58 -4.28 -11.75
CA ASP A 57 0.86 -4.55 -10.51
C ASP A 57 -0.45 -5.32 -10.79
N LYS A 58 -1.16 -5.01 -11.89
CA LYS A 58 -2.35 -5.76 -12.33
C LYS A 58 -2.01 -7.18 -12.76
N THR A 59 -0.93 -7.38 -13.54
CA THR A 59 -0.47 -8.72 -13.94
C THR A 59 -0.10 -9.56 -12.73
N VAL A 60 0.69 -9.01 -11.80
CA VAL A 60 1.08 -9.71 -10.57
C VAL A 60 -0.17 -10.04 -9.74
N SER A 61 -1.06 -9.06 -9.52
CA SER A 61 -2.31 -9.29 -8.80
C SER A 61 -3.11 -10.43 -9.43
N PHE A 62 -3.29 -10.43 -10.75
CA PHE A 62 -4.03 -11.48 -11.46
C PHE A 62 -3.42 -12.88 -11.28
N LEU A 63 -2.10 -13.00 -11.22
CA LEU A 63 -1.41 -14.28 -11.07
C LEU A 63 -1.42 -14.83 -9.63
N ILE A 64 -1.72 -14.00 -8.62
CA ILE A 64 -1.81 -14.45 -7.24
C ILE A 64 -3.18 -15.07 -7.01
N VAL A 65 -3.22 -16.40 -6.97
CA VAL A 65 -4.43 -17.19 -6.71
C VAL A 65 -4.66 -17.39 -5.21
N ASP A 66 -3.59 -17.60 -4.44
CA ASP A 66 -3.68 -17.83 -2.99
C ASP A 66 -4.24 -16.59 -2.26
N PRO A 67 -5.34 -16.70 -1.49
CA PRO A 67 -5.99 -15.54 -0.88
C PRO A 67 -5.14 -14.88 0.21
N LYS A 68 -4.33 -15.63 0.97
CA LYS A 68 -3.42 -15.04 1.96
C LYS A 68 -2.34 -14.20 1.27
N ARG A 69 -1.70 -14.74 0.24
CA ARG A 69 -0.71 -14.00 -0.58
C ARG A 69 -1.35 -12.82 -1.29
N LYS A 70 -2.61 -12.95 -1.72
CA LYS A 70 -3.35 -11.86 -2.35
C LYS A 70 -3.59 -10.72 -1.36
N ALA A 71 -3.95 -11.05 -0.12
CA ALA A 71 -4.09 -10.08 0.95
C ALA A 71 -2.76 -9.36 1.27
N GLU A 72 -1.65 -10.11 1.37
CA GLU A 72 -0.30 -9.53 1.59
C GLU A 72 0.07 -8.55 0.49
N PHE A 73 -0.17 -8.93 -0.77
CA PHE A 73 0.07 -8.08 -1.92
C PHE A 73 -0.79 -6.83 -1.89
N ASN A 74 -2.08 -6.97 -1.61
CA ASN A 74 -3.01 -5.84 -1.56
C ASN A 74 -2.66 -4.86 -0.42
N LEU A 75 -2.30 -5.35 0.77
CA LEU A 75 -1.79 -4.52 1.86
C LEU A 75 -0.53 -3.74 1.45
N LEU A 76 0.44 -4.41 0.82
CA LEU A 76 1.65 -3.76 0.30
C LEU A 76 1.31 -2.64 -0.69
N GLN A 77 0.30 -2.86 -1.55
CA GLN A 77 -0.14 -1.90 -2.55
C GLN A 77 -0.89 -0.71 -1.96
N ALA A 78 -1.60 -0.91 -0.86
CA ALA A 78 -2.22 0.15 -0.06
C ALA A 78 -1.14 1.04 0.57
N ASP A 79 -0.16 0.45 1.24
CA ASP A 79 0.89 1.18 1.97
C ASP A 79 1.80 1.97 1.03
N LYS A 80 2.15 1.40 -0.12
CA LYS A 80 2.89 2.12 -1.17
C LYS A 80 2.12 3.33 -1.69
N ARG A 81 0.79 3.25 -1.77
CA ARG A 81 -0.05 4.35 -2.27
C ARG A 81 -0.23 5.45 -1.23
N LEU A 82 -0.33 5.09 0.05
CA LEU A 82 -0.24 6.07 1.14
C LEU A 82 1.09 6.83 1.04
N ASN A 83 2.20 6.10 0.95
CA ASN A 83 3.53 6.72 0.86
C ASN A 83 3.68 7.56 -0.41
N ALA A 84 3.13 7.12 -1.55
CA ALA A 84 3.09 7.95 -2.77
C ALA A 84 2.33 9.26 -2.54
N GLY A 85 1.20 9.23 -1.82
CA GLY A 85 0.46 10.43 -1.41
C GLY A 85 1.30 11.38 -0.56
N ILE A 86 2.05 10.85 0.40
CA ILE A 86 2.99 11.62 1.23
C ILE A 86 4.05 12.32 0.36
N TYR A 87 4.67 11.59 -0.56
CA TYR A 87 5.70 12.14 -1.46
C TYR A 87 5.14 13.22 -2.38
N LEU A 88 3.94 13.02 -2.95
CA LEU A 88 3.29 14.02 -3.81
C LEU A 88 3.07 15.35 -3.10
N LEU A 89 2.71 15.32 -1.80
CA LEU A 89 2.54 16.53 -0.99
C LEU A 89 3.86 17.17 -0.59
N ASN A 90 4.87 16.37 -0.26
CA ASN A 90 6.16 16.89 0.20
C ASN A 90 7.03 17.48 -0.91
N LEU A 91 6.91 17.01 -2.16
CA LEU A 91 7.79 17.44 -3.25
C LEU A 91 7.48 18.84 -3.78
N ASN A 92 6.22 19.13 -4.09
CA ASN A 92 5.79 20.44 -4.59
C ASN A 92 4.27 20.62 -4.41
N PRO A 93 3.81 21.04 -3.22
CA PRO A 93 2.39 21.12 -2.93
C PRO A 93 1.74 22.23 -3.75
N ASN A 94 0.91 21.82 -4.71
CA ASN A 94 -0.09 22.66 -5.36
C ASN A 94 -1.42 21.91 -5.37
N GLU A 95 -2.52 22.60 -5.64
CA GLU A 95 -3.86 21.99 -5.59
C GLU A 95 -3.97 20.73 -6.46
N LYS A 96 -3.35 20.71 -7.64
CA LYS A 96 -3.32 19.54 -8.51
C LYS A 96 -2.62 18.35 -7.85
N LYS A 97 -1.49 18.58 -7.18
CA LYS A 97 -0.74 17.54 -6.45
C LYS A 97 -1.48 17.06 -5.21
N ILE A 98 -2.15 17.97 -4.49
CA ILE A 98 -2.96 17.61 -3.32
C ILE A 98 -4.13 16.71 -3.75
N ASN A 99 -4.86 17.10 -4.79
CA ASN A 99 -5.92 16.27 -5.36
C ASN A 99 -5.40 14.92 -5.86
N LEU A 100 -4.24 14.90 -6.52
CA LEU A 100 -3.61 13.66 -6.98
C LEU A 100 -3.24 12.76 -5.80
N ALA A 101 -2.71 13.31 -4.71
CA ALA A 101 -2.38 12.55 -3.51
C ALA A 101 -3.61 11.98 -2.82
N ILE A 102 -4.68 12.78 -2.64
CA ILE A 102 -5.95 12.30 -2.09
C ILE A 102 -6.48 11.14 -2.93
N SER A 103 -6.52 11.28 -4.26
CA SER A 103 -6.93 10.20 -5.16
C SER A 103 -6.02 8.97 -5.07
N THR A 104 -4.72 9.17 -4.87
CA THR A 104 -3.74 8.08 -4.73
C THR A 104 -3.94 7.32 -3.43
N ILE A 105 -4.13 8.03 -2.32
CA ILE A 105 -4.44 7.46 -0.99
C ILE A 105 -5.77 6.71 -1.06
N SER A 106 -6.82 7.33 -1.62
CA SER A 106 -8.13 6.71 -1.81
C SER A 106 -8.06 5.38 -2.56
N LYS A 107 -7.27 5.33 -3.65
CA LYS A 107 -7.02 4.09 -4.40
C LYS A 107 -6.23 3.06 -3.58
N GLY A 108 -5.34 3.51 -2.69
CA GLY A 108 -4.62 2.66 -1.75
C GLY A 108 -5.56 2.01 -0.75
N GLU A 109 -6.51 2.78 -0.22
CA GLU A 109 -7.53 2.29 0.70
C GLU A 109 -8.45 1.25 0.06
N ASN A 110 -8.73 1.33 -1.25
CA ASN A 110 -9.44 0.25 -1.95
C ASN A 110 -8.64 -1.07 -1.94
N TYR A 111 -7.32 -1.01 -2.12
CA TYR A 111 -6.47 -2.21 -1.95
C TYR A 111 -6.48 -2.70 -0.50
N PHE A 112 -6.61 -1.81 0.48
CA PHE A 112 -6.73 -2.18 1.88
C PHE A 112 -8.03 -2.97 2.15
N GLU A 113 -9.16 -2.47 1.64
CA GLU A 113 -10.46 -3.15 1.69
C GLU A 113 -10.37 -4.53 1.05
N GLU A 114 -9.79 -4.63 -0.15
CA GLU A 114 -9.55 -5.93 -0.78
C GLU A 114 -8.63 -6.83 0.05
N ALA A 115 -7.65 -6.29 0.77
CA ALA A 115 -6.79 -7.09 1.65
C ALA A 115 -7.60 -7.71 2.81
N LEU A 116 -8.49 -6.94 3.44
CA LEU A 116 -9.39 -7.42 4.49
C LEU A 116 -10.32 -8.52 3.98
N GLU A 117 -10.88 -8.35 2.79
CA GLU A 117 -11.71 -9.37 2.14
C GLU A 117 -10.95 -10.67 1.89
N ARG A 118 -9.71 -10.58 1.41
CA ARG A 118 -8.87 -11.75 1.11
C ARG A 118 -8.37 -12.45 2.37
N VAL A 119 -8.10 -11.72 3.46
CA VAL A 119 -7.84 -12.33 4.77
C VAL A 119 -9.06 -13.12 5.25
N ARG A 120 -10.26 -12.55 5.13
CA ARG A 120 -11.51 -13.24 5.49
C ARG A 120 -11.71 -14.52 4.67
N GLU A 121 -11.41 -14.47 3.38
CA GLU A 121 -11.43 -15.66 2.51
C GLU A 121 -10.41 -16.71 2.95
N ALA A 122 -9.16 -16.32 3.20
CA ALA A 122 -8.10 -17.22 3.65
C ALA A 122 -8.45 -17.90 4.99
N GLY A 123 -8.99 -17.14 5.95
CA GLY A 123 -9.46 -17.70 7.23
C GLY A 123 -10.58 -18.73 7.05
N ARG A 124 -11.55 -18.47 6.17
CA ARG A 124 -12.59 -19.46 5.82
C ARG A 124 -12.05 -20.73 5.17
N GLN A 125 -10.90 -20.64 4.51
CA GLN A 125 -10.18 -21.78 3.92
C GLN A 125 -9.27 -22.50 4.93
N GLY A 126 -9.29 -22.12 6.21
CA GLY A 126 -8.49 -22.74 7.27
C GLY A 126 -7.01 -22.35 7.26
N MET A 127 -6.65 -21.27 6.56
CA MET A 127 -5.29 -20.75 6.57
C MET A 127 -5.01 -19.96 7.85
N ASP A 128 -3.79 -20.03 8.36
CA ASP A 128 -3.34 -19.15 9.43
C ASP A 128 -3.20 -17.71 8.91
N VAL A 129 -4.00 -16.81 9.47
CA VAL A 129 -4.07 -15.38 9.13
C VAL A 129 -3.70 -14.45 10.29
N SER A 130 -3.24 -14.98 11.43
CA SER A 130 -3.00 -14.17 12.62
C SER A 130 -1.94 -13.09 12.39
N ASP A 131 -0.85 -13.43 11.69
CA ASP A 131 0.22 -12.48 11.33
C ASP A 131 -0.30 -11.30 10.50
N ILE A 132 -1.02 -11.59 9.41
CA ILE A 132 -1.51 -10.55 8.50
C ILE A 132 -2.57 -9.66 9.15
N ILE A 133 -3.41 -10.21 10.05
CA ILE A 133 -4.35 -9.38 10.81
C ILE A 133 -3.61 -8.38 11.71
N GLY A 134 -2.54 -8.80 12.38
CA GLY A 134 -1.68 -7.89 13.16
C GLY A 134 -1.12 -6.76 12.30
N ARG A 135 -0.57 -7.11 11.13
CA ARG A 135 -0.02 -6.14 10.18
C ARG A 135 -1.07 -5.19 9.59
N LEU A 136 -2.30 -5.67 9.34
CA LEU A 136 -3.41 -4.82 8.92
C LEU A 136 -3.76 -3.78 9.99
N LYS A 137 -3.80 -4.17 11.28
CA LYS A 137 -4.03 -3.21 12.36
C LYS A 137 -2.94 -2.15 12.43
N ASP A 138 -1.68 -2.56 12.41
CA ASP A 138 -0.55 -1.64 12.52
C ASP A 138 -0.43 -0.71 11.31
N SER A 139 -0.69 -1.23 10.11
CA SER A 139 -0.79 -0.43 8.89
C SER A 139 -1.96 0.55 8.96
N SER A 140 -3.16 0.12 9.34
CA SER A 140 -4.32 1.02 9.46
C SER A 140 -4.02 2.20 10.40
N ARG A 141 -3.40 1.96 11.55
CA ARG A 141 -2.97 3.02 12.48
C ARG A 141 -1.97 3.97 11.82
N LYS A 142 -1.02 3.45 11.03
CA LYS A 142 -0.08 4.26 10.26
C LYS A 142 -0.78 5.10 9.19
N HIS A 143 -1.79 4.55 8.51
CA HIS A 143 -2.63 5.30 7.56
C HIS A 143 -3.37 6.44 8.26
N GLN A 144 -3.99 6.19 9.42
CA GLN A 144 -4.64 7.23 10.22
C GLN A 144 -3.66 8.36 10.61
N GLU A 145 -2.48 7.98 11.10
CA GLU A 145 -1.42 8.90 11.52
C GLU A 145 -0.94 9.79 10.36
N GLU A 146 -0.53 9.17 9.24
CA GLU A 146 0.02 9.91 8.12
C GLU A 146 -1.05 10.77 7.43
N VAL A 147 -2.27 10.26 7.25
CA VAL A 147 -3.37 11.06 6.70
C VAL A 147 -3.68 12.26 7.58
N ALA A 148 -3.64 12.12 8.91
CA ALA A 148 -3.80 13.24 9.82
C ALA A 148 -2.68 14.30 9.65
N LYS A 149 -1.41 13.87 9.53
CA LYS A 149 -0.28 14.77 9.23
C LYS A 149 -0.45 15.48 7.89
N LEU A 150 -0.90 14.78 6.85
CA LEU A 150 -1.14 15.37 5.53
C LEU A 150 -2.30 16.40 5.57
N SER A 151 -3.36 16.10 6.31
CA SER A 151 -4.47 17.03 6.53
C SER A 151 -4.02 18.33 7.20
N GLN A 152 -3.17 18.24 8.22
CA GLN A 152 -2.63 19.40 8.94
C GLN A 152 -1.76 20.30 8.05
N LYS A 153 -1.01 19.71 7.12
CA LYS A 153 -0.15 20.43 6.16
C LYS A 153 -0.91 21.03 4.97
N SER A 154 -2.17 20.67 4.80
CA SER A 154 -2.97 21.04 3.63
C SER A 154 -3.87 22.25 3.90
N ALA A 155 -4.23 22.97 2.84
CA ALA A 155 -5.17 24.08 2.92
C ALA A 155 -6.56 23.63 3.40
N GLN A 156 -7.32 24.56 3.99
CA GLN A 156 -8.60 24.28 4.68
C GLN A 156 -9.63 23.56 3.79
N ASN A 157 -9.67 23.87 2.50
CA ASN A 157 -10.57 23.25 1.52
C ASN A 157 -10.32 21.75 1.30
N PHE A 158 -9.13 21.23 1.64
CA PHE A 158 -8.81 19.80 1.48
C PHE A 158 -8.99 18.97 2.76
N LYS A 159 -9.17 19.61 3.91
CA LYS A 159 -9.23 18.90 5.21
C LYS A 159 -10.36 17.89 5.27
N ALA A 160 -11.53 18.21 4.70
CA ALA A 160 -12.66 17.30 4.65
C ALA A 160 -12.34 16.02 3.85
N SER A 161 -11.63 16.15 2.73
CA SER A 161 -11.22 15.00 1.92
C SER A 161 -10.23 14.10 2.67
N PHE A 162 -9.25 14.66 3.37
CA PHE A 162 -8.35 13.86 4.21
C PHE A 162 -9.06 13.22 5.39
N GLU A 163 -10.03 13.90 5.99
CA GLU A 163 -10.83 13.33 7.09
C GLU A 163 -11.65 12.11 6.65
N VAL A 164 -12.16 12.10 5.42
CA VAL A 164 -12.80 10.90 4.83
C VAL A 164 -11.82 9.73 4.77
N GLN A 165 -10.59 9.96 4.32
CA GLN A 165 -9.56 8.91 4.26
C GLN A 165 -9.16 8.44 5.66
N ARG A 166 -8.99 9.36 6.61
CA ARG A 166 -8.68 9.01 8.00
C ARG A 166 -9.76 8.12 8.62
N LYS A 167 -11.04 8.40 8.35
CA LYS A 167 -12.17 7.58 8.82
C LYS A 167 -12.19 6.20 8.17
N ARG A 168 -11.90 6.09 6.87
CA ARG A 168 -11.75 4.79 6.20
C ARG A 168 -10.63 3.98 6.85
N ALA A 169 -9.47 4.58 7.05
CA ALA A 169 -8.37 3.94 7.76
C ALA A 169 -8.78 3.45 9.15
N ALA A 170 -9.48 4.26 9.96
CA ALA A 170 -9.98 3.85 11.27
C ALA A 170 -10.96 2.66 11.20
N ASN A 171 -11.84 2.64 10.19
CA ASN A 171 -12.75 1.51 9.98
C ASN A 171 -11.99 0.22 9.66
N PHE A 172 -10.86 0.29 8.96
CA PHE A 172 -10.03 -0.89 8.67
C PHE A 172 -9.44 -1.53 9.93
N GLU A 173 -9.09 -0.74 10.94
CA GLU A 173 -8.63 -1.27 12.23
C GLU A 173 -9.74 -2.08 12.90
N ILE A 174 -10.95 -1.51 12.95
CA ILE A 174 -12.14 -2.17 13.51
C ILE A 174 -12.47 -3.45 12.75
N GLU A 175 -12.42 -3.41 11.42
CA GLU A 175 -12.68 -4.58 10.59
C GLU A 175 -11.62 -5.67 10.81
N ALA A 176 -10.33 -5.31 10.86
CA ALA A 176 -9.25 -6.25 11.15
C ALA A 176 -9.41 -6.91 12.53
N GLU A 177 -9.83 -6.16 13.55
CA GLU A 177 -10.11 -6.71 14.89
C GLU A 177 -11.26 -7.71 14.89
N SER A 178 -12.30 -7.47 14.07
CA SER A 178 -13.43 -8.39 13.93
C SER A 178 -13.05 -9.74 13.28
N LEU A 179 -11.89 -9.82 12.62
CA LEU A 179 -11.38 -11.05 12.01
C LEU A 179 -10.66 -11.96 13.03
N ILE A 180 -10.31 -11.45 14.22
CA ILE A 180 -9.66 -12.23 15.30
C ILE A 180 -10.71 -13.02 16.10
N SER A 181 -11.94 -12.52 16.17
CA SER A 181 -13.00 -13.00 17.06
C SER A 181 -13.89 -14.10 16.47
N LYS A 182 -13.48 -14.76 15.39
CA LYS A 182 -14.18 -15.87 14.74
C LYS A 182 -13.24 -17.03 14.45
#